data_AF-A0A3D4AKW7-F1
#
_entry.id   AF-A0A3D4AKW7-F1
#
_cell.length_a   1.000
_cell.length_b   1.000
_cell.length_c   1.000
_cell.angle_alpha   90.00
_cell.angle_beta   90.00
_cell.angle_gamma   90.00
#
_symmetry.space_group_name_H-M   'P 1'
#
loop_
_entity.id
_entity.type
_entity.pdbx_description
1 polymer ?
#
loop_
_entity_poly.entity_id
_entity_poly.type
_entity_poly.pdbx_seq_one_letter_code
_entity_poly.pdbx_strand_id
1 'polypeptide(L)'
;MKVNIKKISELSGFSVATVSNALSNKRGVNKDTAEKIIKIARENGYIKDEKIKRIKMVTYRDSGEVFTESPFFSTLLDSIEAESRRSGYDVSIVNLYRHHSDFEDNVRELLNDTTSA
;
A
#
# COMPACT_ATOMS: atom_id res chain seq x y z
N MET A 1 16.48 -8.57 17.43
CA MET A 1 15.79 -7.41 18.06
C MET A 1 15.12 -6.58 16.96
N LYS A 2 13.84 -6.24 17.10
CA LYS A 2 13.13 -5.36 16.15
C LYS A 2 13.63 -3.92 16.33
N VAL A 3 14.07 -3.27 15.25
CA VAL A 3 14.50 -1.87 15.30
C VAL A 3 13.30 -1.00 15.66
N ASN A 4 13.47 -0.11 16.63
CA ASN A 4 12.43 0.80 17.14
C ASN A 4 12.93 2.25 17.10
N ILE A 5 12.05 3.21 17.41
CA ILE A 5 12.38 4.64 17.30
C ILE A 5 13.52 5.07 18.23
N LYS A 6 13.65 4.44 19.41
CA LYS A 6 14.79 4.67 20.32
C LYS A 6 16.09 4.23 19.68
N LYS A 7 16.08 3.08 18.98
CA LYS A 7 17.26 2.60 18.28
C LYS A 7 17.69 3.54 17.15
N ILE A 8 16.73 4.12 16.42
CA ILE A 8 17.02 5.13 15.39
C ILE A 8 17.56 6.43 16.01
N SER A 9 17.04 6.83 17.17
CA SER A 9 17.58 7.97 17.95
C SER A 9 19.05 7.75 18.35
N GLU A 10 19.39 6.57 18.87
CA GLU A 10 20.79 6.21 19.18
C GLU A 10 21.70 6.24 17.95
N LEU A 11 21.27 5.66 16.84
CA LEU A 11 22.07 5.55 15.61
C LEU A 11 22.25 6.90 14.90
N SER A 12 21.23 7.76 14.96
CA SER A 12 21.24 9.06 14.27
C SER A 12 21.88 10.18 15.08
N GLY A 13 21.98 10.02 16.40
CA GLY A 13 22.47 11.04 17.33
C GLY A 13 21.44 12.15 17.63
N PHE A 14 20.21 12.03 17.11
CA PHE A 14 19.14 12.98 17.38
C PHE A 14 18.22 12.50 18.49
N SER A 15 17.53 13.41 19.17
CA SER A 15 16.53 13.05 20.19
C SER A 15 15.39 12.22 19.61
N VAL A 16 14.75 11.40 20.45
CA VAL A 16 13.57 10.62 20.07
C VAL A 16 12.46 11.52 19.49
N ALA A 17 12.29 12.73 20.04
CA ALA A 17 11.32 13.71 19.55
C ALA A 17 11.67 14.20 18.14
N THR A 18 12.94 14.51 17.88
CA THR A 18 13.42 14.91 16.55
C THR A 18 13.24 13.79 15.52
N VAL A 19 13.57 12.55 15.89
CA VAL A 19 13.35 11.38 15.03
C VAL A 19 11.87 11.18 14.74
N SER A 20 11.00 11.26 15.75
CA SER A 20 9.55 11.17 15.56
C SER A 20 9.03 12.24 14.60
N ASN A 21 9.44 13.49 14.79
CA ASN A 21 9.01 14.60 13.93
C ASN A 21 9.52 14.45 12.48
N ALA A 22 10.76 13.99 12.30
CA ALA A 22 11.35 13.74 10.99
C ALA A 22 10.61 12.62 10.24
N LEU A 23 10.30 11.52 10.93
CA LEU A 23 9.61 10.36 10.35
C LEU A 23 8.12 10.66 10.04
N SER A 24 7.49 11.54 10.83
CA SER A 24 6.09 11.98 10.60
C SER A 24 5.97 13.19 9.67
N ASN A 25 7.05 13.64 9.03
CA ASN A 25 7.08 14.80 8.13
C ASN A 25 6.47 16.08 8.74
N LYS A 26 6.65 16.30 10.05
CA LYS A 26 6.12 17.46 10.77
C LYS A 26 6.99 18.69 10.57
N ARG A 27 6.38 19.88 10.55
CA ARG A 27 7.09 21.18 10.54
C ARG A 27 8.01 21.28 11.78
N GLY A 28 9.27 21.69 11.59
CA GLY A 28 10.23 21.91 12.67
C GLY A 28 11.54 21.11 12.58
N VAL A 29 11.66 20.19 11.63
CA VAL A 29 12.93 19.53 11.29
C VAL A 29 13.41 20.07 9.94
N ASN A 30 14.68 20.48 9.85
CA ASN A 30 15.22 20.89 8.55
C ASN A 30 15.33 19.68 7.59
N LYS A 31 15.35 19.95 6.28
CA LYS A 31 15.34 18.88 5.26
C LYS A 31 16.53 17.92 5.42
N ASP A 32 17.73 18.44 5.57
CA ASP A 32 18.95 17.64 5.68
C ASP A 32 18.92 16.66 6.87
N THR A 33 18.39 17.11 8.01
CA THR A 33 18.22 16.27 9.21
C THR A 33 17.17 15.20 8.97
N ALA A 34 16.04 15.56 8.37
CA ALA A 34 14.99 14.60 8.05
C ALA A 34 15.49 13.53 7.08
N GLU A 35 16.21 13.92 6.02
CA GLU A 35 16.83 13.00 5.06
C GLU A 35 17.82 12.04 5.72
N LYS A 36 18.70 12.56 6.61
CA LYS A 36 19.64 11.73 7.36
C LYS A 36 18.93 10.71 8.24
N ILE A 37 17.89 11.11 8.96
CA ILE A 37 17.10 10.23 9.83
C ILE A 37 16.37 9.17 9.01
N ILE A 38 15.74 9.56 7.89
CA ILE A 38 15.03 8.65 6.99
C ILE A 38 15.99 7.62 6.39
N LYS A 39 17.19 8.05 5.97
CA LYS A 39 18.23 7.15 5.45
C LYS A 39 18.63 6.11 6.48
N ILE A 40 18.97 6.53 7.70
CA ILE A 40 19.34 5.61 8.80
C ILE A 40 18.18 4.66 9.12
N ALA A 41 16.96 5.16 9.14
CA ALA A 41 15.77 4.34 9.40
C ALA A 41 15.52 3.30 8.31
N ARG A 42 15.78 3.61 7.03
CA ARG A 42 15.74 2.63 5.92
C ARG A 42 16.85 1.60 6.01
N GLU A 43 18.11 2.03 6.18
CA GLU A 43 19.28 1.15 6.28
C GLU A 43 19.17 0.15 7.43
N ASN A 44 18.48 0.52 8.50
CA ASN A 44 18.26 -0.34 9.66
C ASN A 44 16.90 -1.05 9.65
N GLY A 45 16.14 -0.98 8.54
CA GLY A 45 14.88 -1.70 8.38
C GLY A 45 13.74 -1.24 9.30
N TYR A 46 13.83 -0.03 9.86
CA TYR A 46 12.73 0.63 10.58
C TYR A 46 11.68 1.16 9.60
N ILE A 47 12.13 1.91 8.59
CA ILE A 47 11.31 2.20 7.40
C ILE A 47 11.59 1.05 6.44
N LYS A 48 10.58 0.25 6.17
CA LYS A 48 10.60 -0.63 5.02
C LYS A 48 10.06 0.18 3.86
N ASP A 49 10.67 0.07 2.68
CA ASP A 49 10.00 0.55 1.48
C ASP A 49 8.66 -0.19 1.41
N GLU A 50 7.56 0.55 1.43
CA GLU A 50 6.24 0.03 1.07
C GLU A 50 6.29 -0.32 -0.41
N LYS A 51 6.92 -1.46 -0.71
CA LYS A 51 6.75 -2.08 -2.02
C LYS A 51 5.35 -2.62 -2.01
N ILE A 52 4.47 -1.92 -2.72
CA ILE A 52 3.26 -2.52 -3.24
C ILE A 52 3.67 -3.80 -3.96
N LYS A 53 3.23 -4.94 -3.44
CA LYS A 53 3.50 -6.26 -4.01
C LYS A 53 2.27 -6.86 -4.66
N ARG A 54 1.12 -6.20 -4.54
CA ARG A 54 -0.16 -6.67 -5.03
C ARG A 54 -0.91 -5.55 -5.74
N ILE A 55 -1.59 -5.88 -6.82
CA ILE A 55 -2.54 -5.02 -7.53
C ILE A 55 -3.94 -5.59 -7.31
N LYS A 56 -4.88 -4.76 -6.86
CA LYS A 56 -6.28 -5.13 -6.75
C LYS A 56 -7.05 -4.63 -7.98
N MET A 57 -7.55 -5.55 -8.79
CA MET A 57 -8.45 -5.21 -9.89
C MET A 57 -9.88 -5.16 -9.36
N VAL A 58 -10.43 -3.95 -9.26
CA VAL A 58 -11.76 -3.74 -8.73
C VAL A 58 -12.77 -3.65 -9.87
N THR A 59 -13.76 -4.53 -9.88
CA THR A 59 -14.94 -4.38 -10.72
C THR A 59 -16.10 -3.87 -9.88
N TYR A 60 -16.83 -2.86 -10.36
CA TYR A 60 -18.01 -2.32 -9.70
C TYR A 60 -19.23 -2.54 -10.59
N ARG A 61 -20.31 -3.03 -9.99
CA ARG A 61 -21.58 -3.26 -10.65
C ARG A 61 -22.69 -2.60 -9.88
N ASP A 62 -23.35 -1.66 -10.53
CA ASP A 62 -24.51 -0.95 -9.98
C ASP A 62 -25.78 -1.76 -10.19
N SER A 63 -26.09 -2.10 -11.45
CA SER A 63 -27.26 -2.89 -11.83
C SER A 63 -26.90 -3.95 -12.88
N GLY A 64 -27.55 -5.11 -12.77
CA GLY A 64 -27.34 -6.26 -13.67
C GLY A 64 -26.22 -7.22 -13.22
N GLU A 65 -26.54 -8.51 -13.17
CA GLU A 65 -25.57 -9.59 -12.90
C GLU A 65 -24.78 -9.98 -14.17
N VAL A 66 -25.23 -9.55 -15.35
CA VAL A 66 -24.88 -10.10 -16.67
C VAL A 66 -23.61 -9.46 -17.29
N PHE A 67 -22.65 -9.03 -16.48
CA PHE A 67 -21.36 -8.52 -17.02
C PHE A 67 -20.30 -9.62 -17.18
N THR A 68 -20.58 -10.83 -16.70
CA THR A 68 -19.59 -11.90 -16.50
C THR A 68 -19.39 -12.83 -17.71
N GLU A 69 -20.23 -12.75 -18.75
CA GLU A 69 -20.22 -13.74 -19.83
C GLU A 69 -19.66 -13.22 -21.17
N SER A 70 -19.23 -11.97 -21.25
CA SER A 70 -18.58 -11.49 -22.48
C SER A 70 -17.11 -11.94 -22.50
N PRO A 71 -16.67 -12.73 -23.51
CA PRO A 71 -15.29 -13.17 -23.66
C PRO A 71 -14.25 -12.04 -23.69
N PHE A 72 -14.70 -10.81 -23.96
CA PHE A 72 -13.85 -9.63 -23.93
C PHE A 72 -13.28 -9.35 -22.53
N PHE A 73 -14.11 -9.43 -21.48
CA PHE A 73 -13.67 -9.07 -20.13
C PHE A 73 -12.76 -10.11 -19.50
N SER A 74 -13.02 -11.40 -19.72
CA SER A 74 -12.11 -12.46 -19.27
C SER A 74 -10.74 -12.32 -19.93
N THR A 75 -10.71 -12.13 -21.25
CA THR A 75 -9.45 -11.93 -22.00
C THR A 75 -8.69 -10.68 -21.52
N LEU A 76 -9.41 -9.59 -21.23
CA LEU A 76 -8.83 -8.38 -20.68
C LEU A 76 -8.21 -8.62 -19.29
N LEU A 77 -8.96 -9.22 -18.38
CA LEU A 77 -8.47 -9.51 -17.02
C LEU A 77 -7.25 -10.43 -17.04
N ASP A 78 -7.29 -11.51 -17.84
CA ASP A 78 -6.18 -12.44 -18.01
C ASP A 78 -4.92 -11.72 -18.53
N SER A 79 -5.10 -10.80 -19.48
CA SER A 79 -3.99 -10.04 -20.06
C SER A 79 -3.33 -9.11 -19.03
N ILE A 80 -4.13 -8.42 -18.21
CA ILE A 80 -3.61 -7.53 -17.18
C ILE A 80 -2.98 -8.34 -16.04
N GLU A 81 -3.57 -9.48 -15.64
CA GLU A 81 -3.00 -10.40 -14.66
C GLU A 81 -1.62 -10.90 -15.11
N ALA A 82 -1.52 -11.33 -16.37
CA ALA A 82 -0.27 -11.83 -16.94
C ALA A 82 0.84 -10.77 -16.94
N GLU A 83 0.55 -9.52 -17.33
CA GLU A 83 1.53 -8.44 -17.34
C GLU A 83 1.94 -8.01 -15.92
N SER A 84 0.99 -7.96 -14.99
CA SER A 84 1.25 -7.64 -13.59
C SER A 84 2.19 -8.68 -12.96
N ARG A 85 1.94 -9.97 -13.21
CA ARG A 85 2.81 -11.07 -12.76
C ARG A 85 4.20 -10.99 -13.38
N ARG A 86 4.32 -10.70 -14.68
CA ARG A 86 5.62 -10.48 -15.35
C ARG A 86 6.40 -9.33 -14.71
N SER A 87 5.69 -8.32 -14.23
CA SER A 87 6.25 -7.16 -13.52
C SER A 87 6.54 -7.41 -12.03
N GLY A 88 6.28 -8.63 -11.53
CA GLY A 88 6.56 -9.02 -10.15
C GLY A 88 5.48 -8.65 -9.13
N TYR A 89 4.27 -8.32 -9.60
CA TYR A 89 3.12 -8.05 -8.75
C TYR A 89 2.21 -9.28 -8.66
N ASP A 90 1.73 -9.54 -7.46
CA ASP A 90 0.56 -10.40 -7.24
C ASP A 90 -0.72 -9.66 -7.69
N VAL A 91 -1.75 -10.40 -8.08
CA VAL A 91 -3.01 -9.82 -8.55
C VAL A 91 -4.18 -10.51 -7.86
N SER A 92 -5.14 -9.71 -7.42
CA SER A 92 -6.42 -10.21 -6.93
C SER A 92 -7.56 -9.42 -7.55
N ILE A 93 -8.64 -10.12 -7.88
CA ILE A 93 -9.87 -9.50 -8.40
C ILE A 93 -10.82 -9.27 -7.23
N VAL A 94 -11.35 -8.06 -7.12
CA VAL A 94 -12.38 -7.66 -6.15
C VAL A 94 -13.61 -7.28 -6.93
N ASN A 95 -14.73 -7.95 -6.66
CA ASN A 95 -16.00 -7.65 -7.30
C ASN A 95 -16.92 -6.95 -6.29
N LEU A 96 -17.36 -5.74 -6.61
CA LEU A 96 -18.27 -4.94 -5.80
C LEU A 96 -19.63 -4.90 -6.48
N TYR A 97 -20.65 -5.39 -5.78
CA TYR A 97 -22.03 -5.40 -6.25
C TYR A 97 -22.85 -4.45 -5.39
N ARG A 98 -23.34 -3.34 -5.97
CA ARG A 98 -23.96 -2.24 -5.20
C ARG A 98 -25.17 -2.68 -4.37
N HIS A 99 -25.92 -3.64 -4.87
CA HIS A 99 -27.15 -4.12 -4.24
C HIS A 99 -26.96 -5.35 -3.34
N HIS A 100 -25.74 -5.86 -3.20
CA HIS A 100 -25.45 -6.91 -2.23
C HIS A 100 -25.30 -6.34 -0.81
N SER A 101 -25.62 -7.16 0.18
CA SER A 101 -25.56 -6.80 1.60
C SER A 101 -24.14 -6.52 2.13
N ASP A 102 -23.12 -7.05 1.48
CA ASP A 102 -21.71 -6.93 1.86
C ASP A 102 -20.98 -5.76 1.18
N PHE A 103 -21.66 -4.98 0.33
CA PHE A 103 -21.06 -3.91 -0.46
C PHE A 103 -20.27 -2.90 0.39
N GLU A 104 -20.90 -2.37 1.44
CA GLU A 104 -20.30 -1.35 2.30
C GLU A 104 -19.06 -1.87 3.04
N ASP A 105 -19.08 -3.14 3.45
CA ASP A 105 -17.96 -3.76 4.16
C ASP A 105 -16.80 -4.04 3.21
N ASN A 106 -17.08 -4.54 2.00
CA ASN A 106 -16.07 -4.75 0.96
C ASN A 106 -15.41 -3.44 0.52
N VAL A 107 -16.17 -2.35 0.41
CA VAL A 107 -15.63 -1.00 0.10
C VAL A 107 -14.73 -0.51 1.24
N ARG A 108 -15.15 -0.67 2.51
CA ARG A 108 -14.31 -0.29 3.65
C ARG A 108 -13.02 -1.09 3.71
N GLU A 109 -13.07 -2.39 3.46
CA GLU A 109 -11.87 -3.23 3.43
C GLU A 109 -10.92 -2.78 2.32
N LEU A 110 -11.44 -2.49 1.13
CA LEU A 110 -10.66 -2.01 0.01
C LEU A 110 -9.97 -0.66 0.31
N LEU A 111 -10.69 0.30 0.88
CA LEU A 111 -10.15 1.62 1.21
C LEU A 111 -9.12 1.59 2.35
N ASN A 112 -9.17 0.58 3.21
CA ASN A 112 -8.24 0.41 4.33
C ASN A 112 -7.00 -0.43 3.97
N ASP A 113 -6.94 -1.04 2.78
CA ASP A 113 -5.79 -1.81 2.35
C ASP A 113 -4.65 -0.88 1.88
N THR A 114 -3.61 -0.78 2.69
CA THR A 114 -2.39 -0.01 2.38
C THR A 114 -1.29 -0.88 1.75
N THR A 115 -1.55 -2.17 1.55
CA THR A 115 -0.55 -3.15 1.09
C THR A 115 -0.63 -3.45 -0.41
N SER A 116 -1.71 -3.00 -1.05
CA SER A 116 -1.98 -3.18 -2.48
C SER A 116 -2.16 -1.83 -3.17
N ALA A 117 -1.84 -1.77 -4.48
CA ALA A 117 -2.29 -0.70 -5.37
C ALA A 117 -3.70 -0.98 -5.87
#